data_AF-K2EA27-F1
#
_entry.id   AF-K2EA27-F1
#
_cell.length_a   1.000
_cell.length_b   1.000
_cell.length_c   1.000
_cell.angle_alpha   90.00
_cell.angle_beta   90.00
_cell.angle_gamma   90.00
#
_symmetry.space_group_name_H-M   'P 1'
#
loop_
_entity.id
_entity.type
_entity.pdbx_description
1 polymer ?
#
loop_
_entity_poly.entity_id
_entity_poly.type
_entity_poly.pdbx_seq_one_letter_code
_entity_poly.pdbx_strand_id
1 'polypeptide(L)' 'MTSKKVWDNLVSDLFVNMAAGWFGAVFIVPAFSSITIQSVPLLTIDLMLGILFLRLAFKLRLTE' A
#
# COMPACT_ATOMS: atom_id res chain seq x y z
N MET A 1 27.19 2.87 -6.60
CA MET A 1 25.90 2.80 -5.88
C MET A 1 26.21 2.50 -4.42
N THR A 2 25.83 3.36 -3.48
CA THR A 2 26.11 3.13 -2.04
C THR A 2 25.13 2.10 -1.49
N SER A 3 25.57 1.23 -0.57
CA SER A 3 24.74 0.18 0.06
C SER A 3 23.40 0.73 0.58
N LYS A 4 23.42 1.92 1.17
CA LYS A 4 22.22 2.63 1.64
C LYS A 4 21.17 2.85 0.54
N LYS A 5 21.57 3.27 -0.65
CA LYS A 5 20.65 3.50 -1.78
C LYS A 5 19.98 2.21 -2.26
N VAL A 6 20.69 1.09 -2.23
CA VAL A 6 20.13 -0.22 -2.60
C VAL A 6 19.06 -0.64 -1.58
N TRP A 7 19.31 -0.43 -0.29
CA TRP A 7 18.34 -0.72 0.76
C TRP A 7 17.12 0.19 0.70
N ASP A 8 17.30 1.50 0.49
CA ASP A 8 16.19 2.45 0.37
C ASP A 8 15.26 2.07 -0.80
N ASN A 9 15.83 1.62 -1.92
CA ASN A 9 15.07 1.15 -3.09
C ASN A 9 14.33 -0.17 -2.84
N LEU A 10 15.00 -1.15 -2.20
CA LEU A 10 14.35 -2.40 -1.80
C LEU A 10 13.15 -2.17 -0.86
N VAL A 11 13.31 -1.27 0.11
CA VAL A 11 12.24 -0.93 1.05
C VAL A 11 11.12 -0.15 0.35
N SER A 12 11.45 0.74 -0.59
CA SER A 12 10.47 1.44 -1.42
C SER A 12 9.63 0.45 -2.23
N ASP A 13 10.27 -0.49 -2.93
CA ASP A 13 9.59 -1.52 -3.73
C ASP A 13 8.70 -2.43 -2.87
N LEU A 14 9.17 -2.79 -1.66
CA LEU A 14 8.36 -3.53 -0.70
C LEU A 14 7.09 -2.76 -0.30
N PHE A 15 7.21 -1.46 -0.03
CA PHE A 15 6.07 -0.62 0.31
C PHE A 15 5.11 -0.42 -0.87
N VAL A 16 5.59 -0.34 -2.11
CA VAL A 16 4.72 -0.33 -3.31
C VAL A 16 3.92 -1.63 -3.40
N ASN A 17 4.56 -2.79 -3.21
CA ASN A 17 3.88 -4.08 -3.24
C ASN A 17 2.85 -4.23 -2.12
N MET A 18 3.17 -3.76 -0.90
CA MET A 18 2.20 -3.73 0.19
C MET A 18 1.01 -2.81 -0.12
N ALA A 19 1.26 -1.61 -0.65
CA ALA A 19 0.19 -0.70 -1.06
C ALA A 19 -0.74 -1.33 -2.10
N ALA A 20 -0.18 -2.01 -3.11
CA ALA A 20 -0.94 -2.74 -4.11
C ALA A 20 -1.81 -3.85 -3.50
N GLY A 21 -1.30 -4.56 -2.48
CA GLY A 21 -2.08 -5.57 -1.74
C GLY A 21 -3.30 -4.98 -1.04
N TRP A 22 -3.13 -3.84 -0.34
CA TRP A 22 -4.24 -3.15 0.32
C TRP A 22 -5.25 -2.56 -0.66
N PHE A 23 -4.80 -1.95 -1.75
CA PHE A 23 -5.72 -1.50 -2.81
C PHE A 23 -6.44 -2.67 -3.46
N GLY A 24 -5.75 -3.81 -3.65
CA GLY A 24 -6.37 -5.06 -4.07
C GLY A 24 -7.50 -5.48 -3.12
N ALA A 25 -7.25 -5.46 -1.81
CA ALA A 25 -8.30 -5.74 -0.83
C ALA A 25 -9.51 -4.79 -1.00
N VAL A 26 -9.26 -3.49 -1.18
CA VAL A 26 -10.32 -2.49 -1.34
C VAL A 26 -11.14 -2.66 -2.61
N PHE A 27 -10.52 -2.94 -3.76
CA PHE A 27 -11.20 -2.96 -5.05
C PHE A 27 -11.65 -4.35 -5.50
N ILE A 28 -10.95 -5.40 -5.06
CA ILE A 28 -11.17 -6.77 -5.51
C ILE A 28 -12.09 -7.51 -4.53
N VAL A 29 -11.89 -7.41 -3.21
CA VAL A 29 -12.71 -8.15 -2.23
C VAL A 29 -14.21 -7.82 -2.35
N PRO A 30 -14.63 -6.55 -2.54
CA PRO A 30 -16.03 -6.22 -2.79
C PRO A 30 -16.63 -6.77 -4.08
N ALA A 31 -15.80 -7.12 -5.07
CA ALA A 31 -16.27 -7.73 -6.31
C ALA A 31 -16.62 -9.21 -6.14
N PHE A 32 -16.04 -9.88 -5.14
CA PHE A 32 -16.26 -11.30 -4.84
C PHE A 32 -17.05 -11.54 -3.54
N SER A 33 -17.38 -10.49 -2.78
CA SER A 33 -18.14 -10.58 -1.54
C SER A 33 -19.22 -9.50 -1.48
N SER A 34 -20.35 -9.81 -0.84
CA SER A 34 -21.43 -8.85 -0.67
C SER A 34 -20.98 -7.71 0.27
N ILE A 35 -20.90 -6.49 -0.27
CA ILE A 35 -20.63 -5.30 0.55
C ILE A 35 -21.78 -5.12 1.54
N THR A 36 -21.43 -5.07 2.83
CA THR A 36 -22.36 -4.69 3.90
C THR A 36 -21.93 -3.35 4.50
N ILE A 37 -22.87 -2.65 5.16
CA ILE A 37 -22.55 -1.40 5.87
C ILE A 37 -21.42 -1.61 6.89
N GLN A 38 -21.34 -2.80 7.50
CA GLN A 38 -20.29 -3.17 8.45
C GLN A 38 -18.90 -3.34 7.81
N SER A 39 -18.82 -3.61 6.50
CA SER A 39 -17.55 -3.77 5.78
C SER A 39 -16.92 -2.43 5.35
N VAL A 40 -17.69 -1.34 5.30
CA VAL A 40 -17.21 -0.02 4.85
C VAL A 40 -16.08 0.55 5.72
N PRO A 41 -16.14 0.48 7.07
CA PRO A 41 -15.02 0.93 7.90
C PRO A 41 -13.74 0.13 7.66
N LEU A 42 -13.84 -1.18 7.45
CA LEU A 42 -12.69 -2.03 7.17
C LEU A 42 -12.03 -1.67 5.84
N LEU A 43 -12.83 -1.54 4.77
CA LEU A 43 -12.35 -1.10 3.46
C LEU A 43 -11.73 0.30 3.50
N THR A 44 -12.24 1.18 4.38
CA THR A 44 -11.65 2.52 4.58
C THR A 44 -10.28 2.42 5.24
N ILE A 45 -10.10 1.54 6.23
CA ILE A 45 -8.80 1.29 6.87
C ILE A 45 -7.82 0.72 5.84
N ASP A 46 -8.24 -0.28 5.05
CA ASP A 46 -7.41 -0.87 4.00
C ASP A 46 -6.96 0.21 2.99
N LEU A 47 -7.87 1.09 2.57
CA LEU A 47 -7.54 2.21 1.68
C LEU A 47 -6.53 3.16 2.30
N MET A 48 -6.71 3.52 3.58
CA MET A 48 -5.79 4.40 4.31
C MET A 48 -4.40 3.77 4.46
N LEU A 49 -4.32 2.46 4.73
CA LEU A 49 -3.07 1.72 4.81
C LEU A 49 -2.37 1.68 3.45
N GLY A 50 -3.11 1.42 2.37
CA GLY A 50 -2.59 1.49 1.00
C GLY A 50 -1.96 2.84 0.67
N ILE A 51 -2.67 3.94 0.98
CA ILE A 51 -2.16 5.31 0.80
C ILE A 51 -0.92 5.57 1.67
N LEU A 52 -0.92 5.12 2.92
CA LEU A 52 0.21 5.28 3.83
C LEU A 52 1.47 4.59 3.30
N PHE A 53 1.36 3.33 2.87
CA PHE A 53 2.49 2.60 2.31
C PHE A 53 2.99 3.21 1.00
N LEU A 54 2.08 3.66 0.12
CA LEU A 54 2.48 4.34 -1.10
C LEU A 54 3.22 5.65 -0.81
N ARG A 55 2.78 6.41 0.20
CA ARG A 55 3.46 7.64 0.64
C ARG A 55 4.84 7.36 1.21
N LEU A 56 5.00 6.29 1.99
CA LEU A 56 6.31 5.88 2.52
C LEU A 56 7.26 5.46 1.39
N ALA A 57 6.78 4.68 0.42
CA ALA A 57 7.53 4.31 -0.76
C ALA A 57 8.03 5.55 -1.53
N PHE A 58 7.14 6.51 -1.77
CA PHE A 58 7.44 7.75 -2.46
C PHE A 58 8.50 8.59 -1.73
N LYS A 59 8.39 8.69 -0.39
CA LYS A 59 9.38 9.44 0.41
C LYS A 59 10.77 8.81 0.35
N LEU A 60 10.87 7.48 0.41
CA LEU A 60 12.15 6.77 0.29
C LEU A 60 12.78 6.99 -1.08
N ARG A 61 11.97 7.00 -2.14
CA ARG A 61 12.43 7.22 -3.51
C ARG A 61 12.81 8.67 -3.80
N LEU A 62 12.11 9.64 -3.21
CA LEU A 62 12.49 11.06 -3.31
C LEU A 62 13.74 11.44 -2.51
N THR A 63 14.24 10.56 -1.65
CA THR A 63 15.52 10.77 -0.95
C THR A 63 16.73 10.40 -1.83
N GLU A 64 16.50 10.00 -3.10
CA GLU A 64 17.51 9.73 -4.13
C GLU A 64 18.24 10.99 -4.64
#